data_AF-N9DEJ6-F1
#
_entry.id   AF-N9DEJ6-F1
#
_cell.length_a   1.000
_cell.length_b   1.000
_cell.length_c   1.000
_cell.angle_alpha   90.00
_cell.angle_beta   90.00
_cell.angle_gamma   90.00
#
_symmetry.space_group_name_H-M   'P 1'
#
loop_
_entity.id
_entity.type
_entity.pdbx_description
1 polymer ?
#
loop_
_entity_poly.entity_id
_entity_poly.type
_entity_poly.pdbx_seq_one_letter_code
_entity_poly.pdbx_strand_id
1 'polypeptide(L)'
;QVGQSQRQIDKDNIRKGEKNTPYLIGQEWISIEKMKGKDGISALWEHTGTARDNKDPLIGFEVDTGYSTPYSETSSLEQFDALKLYESILKTIQKF
;
A
#
# COMPACT_ATOMS: atom_id res chain seq x y z
N GLN A 1 14.19 -2.02 15.56
CA GLN A 1 13.70 -0.72 15.05
C GLN A 1 13.33 -0.97 13.59
N VAL A 2 12.08 -1.36 13.33
CA VAL A 2 11.59 -1.58 11.95
C VAL A 2 11.59 -0.23 11.24
N GLY A 3 12.20 -0.19 10.06
CA GLY A 3 12.42 1.04 9.30
C GLY A 3 11.10 1.73 8.97
N GLN A 4 10.72 2.72 9.77
CA GLN A 4 9.70 3.68 9.39
C GLN A 4 10.24 4.45 8.19
N SER A 5 9.81 4.06 7.00
CA SER A 5 10.02 4.82 5.77
C SER A 5 9.57 6.27 6.03
N GLN A 6 10.38 7.23 5.60
CA GLN A 6 10.11 8.68 5.67
C GLN A 6 8.75 9.10 5.07
N ARG A 7 8.02 8.19 4.41
CA ARG A 7 6.64 8.38 3.93
C ARG A 7 5.58 8.58 5.03
N GLN A 8 5.91 8.44 6.31
CA GLN A 8 4.95 8.48 7.43
C GLN A 8 4.60 9.88 7.96
N ILE A 9 5.17 10.95 7.43
CA ILE A 9 5.02 12.30 7.98
C ILE A 9 4.22 13.14 6.96
N ASP A 10 2.97 13.48 7.30
CA ASP A 10 2.08 14.41 6.59
C ASP A 10 1.53 14.02 5.19
N LYS A 11 0.81 12.90 5.10
CA LYS A 11 -0.10 12.66 3.97
C LYS A 11 -1.53 12.46 4.46
N ASP A 12 -2.48 13.06 3.76
CA ASP A 12 -3.91 12.86 4.02
C ASP A 12 -4.22 11.35 3.91
N ASN A 13 -4.50 10.72 5.04
CA ASN A 13 -4.70 9.28 5.11
C ASN A 13 -6.08 8.93 4.57
N ILE A 14 -6.13 8.04 3.58
CA ILE A 14 -7.37 7.51 3.03
C ILE A 14 -7.89 6.41 3.96
N ARG A 15 -7.03 5.45 4.35
CA ARG A 15 -7.37 4.33 5.23
C ARG A 15 -6.15 3.87 6.03
N LYS A 16 -6.38 3.42 7.26
CA LYS A 16 -5.38 2.79 8.12
C LYS A 16 -6.07 1.80 9.06
N GLY A 17 -5.54 0.58 9.16
CA GLY A 17 -6.03 -0.42 10.11
C GLY A 17 -6.16 -1.80 9.49
N GLU A 18 -6.98 -2.65 10.10
CA GLU A 18 -7.14 -4.04 9.67
C GLU A 18 -7.74 -4.14 8.27
N LYS A 19 -7.10 -4.94 7.42
CA LYS A 19 -7.55 -5.29 6.08
C LYS A 19 -7.32 -6.77 5.85
N ASN A 20 -8.30 -7.58 6.22
CA ASN A 20 -8.25 -9.02 6.01
C ASN A 20 -8.66 -9.35 4.57
N THR A 21 -7.97 -10.30 3.96
CA THR A 21 -8.42 -10.99 2.75
C THR A 21 -9.11 -12.30 3.15
N PRO A 22 -9.75 -13.03 2.22
CA PRO A 22 -10.30 -14.35 2.53
C PRO A 22 -9.26 -15.35 3.08
N TYR A 23 -7.97 -15.13 2.82
CA TYR A 23 -6.89 -16.08 3.11
C TYR A 23 -5.89 -15.57 4.14
N LEU A 24 -5.83 -14.26 4.38
CA LEU A 24 -4.77 -13.61 5.15
C LEU A 24 -5.32 -12.51 6.03
N ILE A 25 -4.83 -12.45 7.28
CA ILE A 25 -5.06 -11.32 8.19
C ILE A 25 -3.94 -10.32 7.97
N GLY A 26 -4.28 -9.05 7.78
CA GLY A 26 -3.28 -8.02 7.51
C GLY A 26 -3.68 -6.64 7.96
N GLN A 27 -2.72 -5.73 7.94
CA GLN A 27 -2.89 -4.32 8.22
C GLN A 27 -2.64 -3.52 6.94
N GLU A 28 -3.46 -2.51 6.67
CA GLU A 28 -3.26 -1.56 5.58
C GLU A 28 -2.92 -0.16 6.08
N TRP A 29 -2.18 0.56 5.24
CA TRP A 29 -2.00 2.00 5.32
C TRP A 29 -2.06 2.57 3.90
N ILE A 30 -2.97 3.51 3.66
CA ILE A 30 -3.12 4.16 2.36
C ILE A 30 -3.18 5.67 2.55
N SER A 31 -2.30 6.39 1.84
CA SER A 31 -2.23 7.84 1.82
C SER A 31 -2.40 8.39 0.40
N ILE A 32 -2.93 9.61 0.31
CA ILE A 32 -2.95 10.36 -0.95
C ILE A 32 -1.55 10.88 -1.26
N GLU A 33 -1.13 10.71 -2.51
CA GLU A 33 0.06 11.37 -3.06
C GLU A 33 -0.40 12.60 -3.86
N LYS A 34 -0.29 13.79 -3.25
CA LYS A 34 -0.63 15.05 -3.95
C LYS A 34 0.36 15.28 -5.08
N MET A 35 -0.14 15.39 -6.31
CA MET A 35 0.68 15.49 -7.52
C MET A 35 0.08 16.54 -8.47
N LYS A 36 0.87 17.02 -9.44
CA LYS A 36 0.35 17.96 -10.44
C LYS A 36 -0.59 17.23 -11.41
N GLY A 37 -1.77 17.81 -11.64
CA GLY A 37 -2.77 17.31 -12.57
C GLY A 37 -3.73 16.29 -11.96
N LYS A 38 -3.22 15.21 -11.37
CA LYS A 38 -4.02 14.19 -10.68
C LYS A 38 -3.30 13.61 -9.48
N ASP A 39 -4.02 13.44 -8.39
CA ASP A 39 -3.51 12.80 -7.17
C ASP A 39 -3.35 11.29 -7.39
N GLY A 40 -2.28 10.74 -6.81
CA GLY A 40 -2.01 9.31 -6.74
C GLY A 40 -2.26 8.73 -5.35
N ILE A 41 -1.75 7.53 -5.11
CA ILE A 41 -1.74 6.89 -3.78
C ILE A 41 -0.38 6.28 -3.46
N SER A 42 -0.11 6.17 -2.17
CA SER A 42 0.87 5.25 -1.59
C SER A 42 0.10 4.30 -0.68
N ALA A 43 0.04 3.03 -1.07
CA ALA A 43 -0.67 1.98 -0.36
C ALA A 43 0.30 0.89 0.09
N LEU A 44 0.25 0.53 1.37
CA LEU A 44 0.97 -0.57 1.98
C LEU A 44 -0.05 -1.53 2.60
N TRP A 45 0.17 -2.82 2.40
CA TRP A 45 -0.50 -3.89 3.12
C TRP A 45 0.53 -4.89 3.63
N GLU A 46 0.39 -5.33 4.86
CA GLU A 46 1.29 -6.31 5.46
C GLU A 46 0.51 -7.40 6.21
N HIS A 47 0.84 -8.65 5.89
CA HIS A 47 0.55 -9.82 6.70
C HIS A 47 1.83 -10.24 7.42
N THR A 48 1.84 -10.19 8.74
CA THR A 48 3.04 -10.41 9.55
C THR A 48 3.52 -11.87 9.54
N GLY A 49 2.60 -12.81 9.27
CA GLY A 49 2.88 -14.25 9.35
C GLY A 49 3.15 -14.75 10.77
N THR A 50 3.63 -15.99 10.88
CA THR A 50 3.97 -16.67 12.13
C THR A 50 5.45 -17.02 12.16
N ALA A 51 6.12 -16.67 13.26
CA ALA A 51 7.54 -16.95 13.41
C ALA A 51 7.83 -18.45 13.35
N ARG A 52 8.82 -18.83 12.53
CA ARG A 52 9.25 -20.22 12.30
C ARG A 52 8.21 -21.12 11.64
N ASP A 53 7.17 -20.56 11.02
CA ASP A 53 6.23 -21.32 10.18
C ASP A 53 6.36 -20.87 8.72
N ASN A 54 6.88 -21.75 7.86
CA ASN A 54 7.03 -21.45 6.43
C ASN A 54 5.71 -21.52 5.65
N LYS A 55 4.63 -22.07 6.26
CA LYS A 55 3.27 -22.06 5.69
C LYS A 55 2.52 -20.77 6.03
N ASP A 56 3.07 -19.94 6.89
CA ASP A 56 2.53 -18.63 7.28
C ASP A 56 3.61 -17.54 7.20
N PRO A 57 4.14 -17.25 6.00
CA PRO A 57 5.23 -16.30 5.85
C PRO A 57 4.75 -14.85 6.00
N LEU A 58 5.68 -13.95 6.29
CA LEU A 58 5.44 -12.51 6.13
C LEU A 58 5.23 -12.17 4.66
N ILE A 59 4.19 -11.39 4.35
CA ILE A 59 3.87 -10.92 3.01
C ILE A 59 3.65 -9.41 3.06
N GLY A 60 4.48 -8.67 2.33
CA GLY A 60 4.32 -7.23 2.11
C GLY A 60 3.84 -6.95 0.69
N PHE A 61 2.87 -6.06 0.55
CA PHE A 61 2.36 -5.60 -0.74
C PHE A 61 2.30 -4.07 -0.77
N GLU A 62 2.95 -3.46 -1.76
CA GLU A 62 3.04 -2.02 -1.90
C GLU A 62 2.60 -1.57 -3.29
N VAL A 63 1.82 -0.51 -3.36
CA VAL A 63 1.45 0.20 -4.59
C VAL A 63 1.73 1.67 -4.39
N ASP A 64 2.65 2.21 -5.19
CA ASP A 64 2.94 3.64 -5.26
C ASP A 64 2.68 4.11 -6.69
N THR A 65 1.78 5.08 -6.84
CA THR A 65 1.48 5.70 -8.14
C THR A 65 2.04 7.11 -8.24
N GLY A 66 2.67 7.62 -7.19
CA GLY A 66 3.31 8.92 -7.15
C GLY A 66 4.71 8.87 -7.77
N TYR A 67 5.03 9.88 -8.58
CA TYR A 67 6.39 10.10 -9.06
C TYR A 67 6.79 11.54 -8.79
N SER A 68 7.72 11.73 -7.85
CA SER A 68 8.26 13.04 -7.47
C SER A 68 9.74 13.12 -7.82
N THR A 69 10.10 14.18 -8.53
CA THR A 69 11.46 14.60 -8.85
C THR A 69 11.58 16.09 -8.58
N PRO A 70 12.80 16.67 -8.49
CA PRO A 70 12.97 18.10 -8.30
C PRO A 70 12.25 19.00 -9.33
N TYR A 71 11.86 18.45 -10.48
CA TYR A 71 11.28 19.19 -11.61
C TYR A 71 9.85 18.78 -11.98
N SER A 72 9.38 17.63 -11.49
CA SER A 72 8.09 17.05 -11.88
C SER A 72 7.48 16.23 -10.75
N GLU A 73 6.19 16.45 -10.53
CA GLU A 73 5.35 15.69 -9.60
C GLU A 73 4.12 15.23 -10.38
N THR A 74 4.05 13.95 -10.70
CA THR A 74 2.98 13.37 -11.53
C THR A 74 2.53 12.07 -10.94
N SER A 75 1.28 11.69 -11.20
CA SER A 75 0.83 10.33 -10.94
C SER A 75 0.63 9.54 -12.23
N SER A 76 0.95 8.25 -12.21
CA SER A 76 0.67 7.34 -13.32
C SER A 76 -0.83 7.02 -13.44
N LEU A 77 -1.55 6.99 -12.31
CA LEU A 77 -2.99 6.68 -12.21
C LEU A 77 -3.70 7.70 -11.33
N GLU A 78 -4.96 8.00 -11.65
CA GLU A 78 -5.79 8.79 -10.72
C GLU A 78 -6.08 7.97 -9.46
N GLN A 79 -6.23 8.65 -8.33
CA GLN A 79 -6.48 8.05 -7.01
C GLN A 79 -7.51 6.91 -7.05
N PHE A 80 -8.66 7.11 -7.71
CA PHE A 80 -9.72 6.12 -7.77
C PHE A 80 -9.31 4.83 -8.51
N ASP A 81 -8.63 4.95 -9.64
CA ASP A 81 -8.18 3.78 -10.40
C ASP A 81 -6.97 3.10 -9.76
N ALA A 82 -6.10 3.87 -9.10
CA ALA A 82 -5.03 3.34 -8.28
C ALA A 82 -5.55 2.49 -7.11
N LEU A 83 -6.62 2.95 -6.44
CA LEU A 83 -7.30 2.20 -5.38
C LEU A 83 -7.92 0.90 -5.90
N LYS A 84 -8.57 0.94 -7.08
CA LYS A 84 -9.11 -0.28 -7.71
C LYS A 84 -8.01 -1.29 -8.03
N LEU A 85 -6.88 -0.84 -8.58
CA LEU A 85 -5.75 -1.70 -8.88
C LEU A 85 -5.22 -2.37 -7.61
N TYR A 86 -4.96 -1.57 -6.57
CA TYR A 86 -4.53 -2.05 -5.26
C TYR A 86 -5.50 -3.12 -4.71
N GLU A 87 -6.80 -2.84 -4.70
CA GLU A 87 -7.78 -3.79 -4.18
C GLU A 87 -7.89 -5.06 -5.02
N SER A 88 -7.76 -4.93 -6.34
CA SER A 88 -7.88 -6.07 -7.26
C SER A 88 -6.72 -7.03 -7.09
N ILE A 89 -5.49 -6.52 -6.97
CA ILE A 89 -4.31 -7.35 -6.72
C ILE A 89 -4.37 -7.95 -5.31
N LEU A 90 -4.66 -7.15 -4.28
CA LEU A 90 -4.69 -7.62 -2.90
C LEU A 90 -5.63 -8.82 -2.71
N LYS A 91 -6.80 -8.81 -3.37
CA LYS A 91 -7.77 -9.92 -3.30
C LYS A 91 -7.25 -11.25 -3.89
N THR A 92 -6.22 -11.20 -4.71
CA THR A 92 -5.62 -12.39 -5.34
C THR A 92 -4.46 -12.98 -4.53
N ILE A 93 -3.96 -12.25 -3.52
CA ILE A 93 -2.85 -12.72 -2.69
C ILE A 93 -3.36 -13.80 -1.73
N GLN A 94 -2.77 -14.99 -1.85
CA GLN A 94 -3.07 -16.15 -1.02
C GLN A 94 -1.81 -17.01 -0.84
N LYS A 95 -1.85 -17.89 0.17
CA LYS A 95 -0.84 -18.93 0.37
C LYS A 95 -1.03 -20.07 -0.64
N PHE A 96 0.03 -20.80 -0.92
CA PHE A 96 0.01 -22.00 -1.77
C PHE A 96 -0.05 -23.28 -0.93
#